data_AF-A0A838BNZ5-F1
#
_entry.id   AF-A0A838BNZ5-F1
#
_cell.length_a   1.000
_cell.length_b   1.000
_cell.length_c   1.000
_cell.angle_alpha   90.00
_cell.angle_beta   90.00
_cell.angle_gamma   90.00
#
_symmetry.space_group_name_H-M   'P 1'
#
loop_
_entity.id
_entity.type
_entity.pdbx_description
1 polymer ?
#
loop_
_entity_poly.entity_id
_entity_poly.type
_entity_poly.pdbx_seq_one_letter_code
_entity_poly.pdbx_strand_id
1 'polypeptide(L)'
;MGMYHRHGVQSTAAVAGHPLHHMLIVFPVAFLIGAFGTDIAFMATQDPFWAQVSYWLLIAGIVTALVAAIPGLIDFVTIDRVRNVWVSWAHMAANLVVVALALINVGVRLSDPATGVQGWGIWLSGIQTALLLFSGWLGGELAYRYGIGAIRDYSPKAEQFHVEVDRPDVAASYGRRSGSDRA
;
A
#
# COMPACT_ATOMS: atom_id res chain seq x y z
N MET A 1 17.76 -8.25 2.71
CA MET A 1 17.52 -8.22 4.16
C MET A 1 17.52 -6.75 4.59
N GLY A 2 16.34 -6.15 4.80
CA GLY A 2 16.20 -4.70 4.96
C GLY A 2 16.60 -4.20 6.35
N MET A 3 17.33 -3.09 6.41
CA MET A 3 17.71 -2.43 7.67
C MET A 3 16.48 -1.78 8.32
N TYR A 4 16.13 -2.23 9.52
CA TYR A 4 15.11 -1.58 10.36
C TYR A 4 15.57 -0.16 10.72
N HIS A 5 14.78 0.86 10.35
CA HIS A 5 15.09 2.25 10.69
C HIS A 5 14.49 2.58 12.07
N ARG A 6 15.35 2.85 13.06
CA ARG A 6 14.95 3.13 14.45
C ARG A 6 14.12 4.40 14.65
N HIS A 7 14.10 5.30 13.67
CA HIS A 7 13.34 6.56 13.75
C HIS A 7 12.51 6.79 12.49
N GLY A 8 11.23 7.03 12.70
CA GLY A 8 10.26 7.37 11.66
C GLY A 8 10.59 8.66 10.92
N VAL A 9 10.00 8.81 9.74
CA VAL A 9 10.01 10.05 8.96
C VAL A 9 8.58 10.56 8.88
N GLN A 10 8.38 11.79 9.33
CA GLN A 10 7.07 12.44 9.26
C GLN A 10 6.72 12.76 7.81
N SER A 11 5.43 12.65 7.49
CA SER A 11 4.87 13.11 6.23
C SER A 11 4.94 14.64 6.14
N THR A 12 5.31 15.17 4.99
CA THR A 12 5.26 16.60 4.70
C THR A 12 3.82 17.03 4.43
N ALA A 13 3.04 16.18 3.77
CA ALA A 13 1.62 16.39 3.51
C ALA A 13 0.75 15.86 4.67
N ALA A 14 0.76 16.58 5.79
CA ALA A 14 0.04 16.20 7.01
C ALA A 14 -0.83 17.33 7.57
N VAL A 15 -1.94 16.96 8.24
CA VAL A 15 -2.79 17.88 9.01
C VAL A 15 -2.80 17.42 10.47
N ALA A 16 -2.47 18.32 11.40
CA ALA A 16 -2.32 17.99 12.82
C ALA A 16 -1.42 16.76 13.07
N GLY A 17 -0.35 16.61 12.28
CA GLY A 17 0.58 15.47 12.37
C GLY A 17 0.07 14.16 11.74
N HIS A 18 -1.14 14.13 11.19
CA HIS A 18 -1.72 12.95 10.54
C HIS A 18 -1.41 12.97 9.03
N PRO A 19 -0.71 11.94 8.49
CA PRO A 19 -0.40 11.87 7.07
C PRO A 19 -1.66 11.80 6.22
N LEU A 20 -1.87 12.77 5.33
CA LEU A 20 -3.07 12.83 4.50
C LEU A 20 -3.19 11.64 3.56
N HIS A 21 -2.07 11.16 3.02
CA HIS A 21 -2.05 9.99 2.14
C HIS A 21 -2.66 8.76 2.83
N HIS A 22 -2.25 8.45 4.06
CA HIS A 22 -2.77 7.31 4.82
C HIS A 22 -4.27 7.43 5.15
N MET A 23 -4.76 8.65 5.40
CA MET A 23 -6.18 8.88 5.62
C MET A 23 -7.00 8.68 4.35
N LEU A 24 -6.44 9.01 3.18
CA LEU A 24 -7.18 9.03 1.92
C LEU A 24 -7.15 7.69 1.18
N ILE A 25 -6.13 6.85 1.35
CA ILE A 25 -6.04 5.56 0.62
C ILE A 25 -7.18 4.58 0.93
N VAL A 26 -7.89 4.74 2.05
CA VAL A 26 -9.01 3.86 2.40
C VAL A 26 -10.14 3.91 1.38
N PHE A 27 -10.37 5.07 0.76
CA PHE A 27 -11.44 5.27 -0.23
C PHE A 27 -11.17 4.52 -1.56
N PRO A 28 -10.04 4.75 -2.26
CA PRO A 28 -9.76 4.02 -3.49
C PRO A 28 -9.64 2.51 -3.23
N VAL A 29 -9.08 2.09 -2.09
CA VAL A 29 -9.03 0.67 -1.72
C VAL A 29 -10.44 0.07 -1.60
N ALA A 30 -11.32 0.71 -0.83
CA ALA A 30 -12.69 0.23 -0.66
C ALA A 30 -13.47 0.22 -1.99
N PHE A 31 -13.38 1.27 -2.79
CA PHE A 31 -14.13 1.36 -4.04
C PHE A 31 -13.65 0.39 -5.11
N LEU A 32 -12.33 0.26 -5.30
CA LEU A 32 -11.78 -0.60 -6.34
C LEU A 32 -11.90 -2.09 -6.02
N ILE A 33 -11.78 -2.47 -4.73
CA ILE A 33 -12.10 -3.85 -4.29
C ILE A 33 -13.60 -4.09 -4.35
N GLY A 34 -14.40 -3.10 -3.91
CA GLY A 34 -15.86 -3.14 -3.97
C GLY A 34 -16.37 -3.37 -5.39
N ALA A 35 -15.78 -2.69 -6.39
CA ALA A 35 -16.12 -2.87 -7.79
C ALA A 35 -15.99 -4.34 -8.23
N PHE A 36 -14.88 -4.99 -7.89
CA PHE A 36 -14.70 -6.41 -8.19
C PHE A 36 -15.69 -7.31 -7.42
N GLY A 37 -15.96 -7.01 -6.15
CA GLY A 37 -16.98 -7.72 -5.37
C GLY A 37 -18.37 -7.62 -6.00
N THR A 38 -18.75 -6.44 -6.50
CA THR A 38 -20.01 -6.23 -7.20
C THR A 38 -20.03 -6.86 -8.59
N ASP A 39 -18.89 -6.98 -9.27
CA ASP A 39 -18.80 -7.76 -10.51
C ASP A 39 -19.07 -9.26 -10.26
N ILE A 40 -18.53 -9.82 -9.16
CA ILE A 40 -18.84 -11.19 -8.75
C ILE A 40 -20.34 -11.34 -8.44
N ALA A 41 -20.93 -10.37 -7.73
CA ALA A 41 -22.36 -10.37 -7.44
C ALA A 41 -23.20 -10.32 -8.71
N PHE A 42 -22.81 -9.51 -9.71
CA PHE A 42 -23.44 -9.49 -11.02
C PHE A 42 -23.32 -10.85 -11.71
N MET A 43 -22.14 -11.46 -11.74
CA MET A 43 -21.96 -12.78 -12.37
C MET A 43 -22.80 -13.87 -11.69
N ALA A 44 -23.03 -13.77 -10.39
CA ALA A 44 -23.84 -14.74 -9.65
C ALA A 44 -25.36 -14.51 -9.80
N THR A 45 -25.80 -13.26 -9.88
CA THR A 45 -27.24 -12.90 -9.83
C THR A 45 -27.83 -12.55 -11.19
N GLN A 46 -26.99 -12.13 -12.13
CA GLN A 46 -27.36 -11.52 -13.41
C GLN A 46 -28.24 -10.27 -13.27
N ASP A 47 -28.31 -9.65 -12.08
CA ASP A 47 -29.03 -8.41 -11.84
C ASP A 47 -28.20 -7.19 -12.32
N PRO A 48 -28.63 -6.44 -13.35
CA PRO A 48 -27.90 -5.31 -13.91
C PRO A 48 -27.54 -4.22 -12.89
N PHE A 49 -28.25 -4.15 -11.76
CA PHE A 49 -27.91 -3.24 -10.66
C PHE A 49 -26.44 -3.34 -10.27
N TRP A 50 -25.92 -4.57 -10.10
CA TRP A 50 -24.55 -4.78 -9.64
C TRP A 50 -23.50 -4.31 -10.66
N ALA A 51 -23.76 -4.48 -11.96
CA ALA A 51 -22.89 -3.97 -13.02
C ALA A 51 -22.87 -2.43 -13.06
N GLN A 52 -24.00 -1.80 -12.76
CA GLN A 52 -24.07 -0.33 -12.66
C GLN A 52 -23.30 0.18 -11.44
N VAL A 53 -23.41 -0.51 -10.30
CA VAL A 53 -22.67 -0.18 -9.08
C VAL A 53 -21.17 -0.30 -9.32
N SER A 54 -20.70 -1.41 -9.90
CA SER A 54 -19.27 -1.62 -10.16
C SER A 54 -18.70 -0.55 -11.10
N TYR A 55 -19.45 -0.14 -12.12
CA TYR A 55 -19.08 0.96 -13.01
C TYR A 55 -18.83 2.28 -12.25
N TRP A 56 -19.76 2.68 -11.38
CA TRP A 56 -19.61 3.91 -10.59
C TRP A 56 -18.52 3.79 -9.53
N LEU A 57 -18.32 2.61 -8.95
CA LEU A 57 -17.23 2.34 -8.01
C LEU A 57 -15.86 2.45 -8.69
N LEU A 58 -15.71 2.02 -9.95
CA LEU A 58 -14.47 2.23 -10.70
C LEU A 58 -14.17 3.73 -10.86
N ILE A 59 -15.18 4.53 -11.25
CA ILE A 59 -15.04 5.98 -11.40
C ILE A 59 -14.67 6.64 -10.07
N ALA A 60 -15.42 6.33 -9.00
CA ALA A 60 -15.16 6.87 -7.66
C ALA A 60 -13.77 6.45 -7.13
N GLY A 61 -13.37 5.20 -7.40
CA GLY A 61 -12.06 4.67 -7.07
C GLY A 61 -10.93 5.41 -7.78
N ILE A 62 -11.07 5.71 -9.08
CA ILE A 62 -10.10 6.52 -9.84
C ILE A 62 -10.00 7.93 -9.25
N VAL A 63 -11.13 8.62 -9.05
CA VAL A 63 -11.13 9.99 -8.54
C VAL A 63 -10.45 10.07 -7.18
N THR A 64 -10.82 9.18 -6.26
CA THR A 64 -10.22 9.16 -4.92
C THR A 64 -8.77 8.68 -4.91
N ALA A 65 -8.36 7.79 -5.83
CA ALA A 65 -6.97 7.40 -6.02
C ALA A 65 -6.12 8.60 -6.46
N LEU A 66 -6.61 9.40 -7.40
CA LEU A 66 -5.91 10.62 -7.85
C LEU A 66 -5.79 11.64 -6.72
N VAL A 67 -6.85 11.84 -5.93
CA VAL A 67 -6.80 12.72 -4.75
C VAL A 67 -5.79 12.21 -3.72
N ALA A 68 -5.76 10.91 -3.43
CA ALA A 68 -4.79 10.31 -2.51
C ALA A 68 -3.35 10.33 -3.05
N ALA A 69 -3.16 10.30 -4.37
CA ALA A 69 -1.85 10.35 -5.00
C ALA A 69 -1.16 11.70 -4.80
N ILE A 70 -1.91 12.80 -4.65
CA ILE A 70 -1.34 14.14 -4.43
C ILE A 70 -0.46 14.21 -3.18
N PRO A 71 -0.94 13.91 -1.95
CA PRO A 71 -0.09 13.94 -0.76
C PRO A 71 1.02 12.88 -0.81
N GLY A 72 0.76 11.71 -1.40
CA GLY A 72 1.79 10.69 -1.59
C GLY A 72 2.95 11.16 -2.49
N LEU A 73 2.62 11.89 -3.57
CA LEU A 73 3.60 12.48 -4.47
C LEU A 73 4.35 13.63 -3.80
N ILE A 74 3.68 14.45 -3.00
CA ILE A 74 4.33 15.50 -2.19
C ILE A 74 5.38 14.88 -1.28
N ASP A 75 5.03 13.85 -0.51
CA ASP A 75 5.98 13.15 0.36
C ASP A 75 7.13 12.53 -0.44
N PHE A 76 6.83 11.92 -1.58
CA PHE A 76 7.84 11.37 -2.47
C PHE A 76 8.84 12.45 -2.95
N VAL A 77 8.38 13.59 -3.46
CA VAL A 77 9.29 14.62 -3.99
C VAL A 77 9.98 15.46 -2.91
N THR A 78 9.41 15.55 -1.70
CA THR A 78 9.96 16.37 -0.62
C THR A 78 10.84 15.58 0.36
N ILE A 79 10.68 14.27 0.48
CA ILE A 79 11.39 13.46 1.46
C ILE A 79 12.40 12.54 0.75
N ASP A 80 13.69 12.84 0.90
CA ASP A 80 14.77 12.06 0.27
C ASP A 80 14.73 10.57 0.61
N ARG A 81 14.40 10.24 1.87
CA ARG A 81 14.29 8.84 2.31
C ARG A 81 13.22 8.09 1.53
N VAL A 82 12.09 8.72 1.21
CA VAL A 82 11.02 8.08 0.44
C VAL A 82 11.55 7.72 -0.95
N ARG A 83 12.27 8.62 -1.64
CA ARG A 83 12.81 8.35 -3.00
C ARG A 83 13.94 7.34 -3.03
N ASN A 84 14.72 7.25 -1.95
CA ASN A 84 15.89 6.38 -1.88
C ASN A 84 15.56 4.92 -1.51
N VAL A 85 14.28 4.59 -1.32
CA VAL A 85 13.81 3.23 -1.06
C VAL A 85 13.10 2.68 -2.30
N TRP A 86 13.57 1.54 -2.82
CA TRP A 86 13.01 0.92 -4.03
C TRP A 86 11.52 0.57 -3.89
N VAL A 87 11.08 0.23 -2.68
CA VAL A 87 9.68 -0.10 -2.35
C VAL A 87 8.75 1.06 -2.68
N SER A 88 9.20 2.31 -2.48
CA SER A 88 8.39 3.51 -2.80
C SER A 88 8.13 3.63 -4.30
N TRP A 89 9.13 3.34 -5.12
CA TRP A 89 9.00 3.33 -6.59
C TRP A 89 8.09 2.19 -7.06
N ALA A 90 8.27 0.99 -6.50
CA ALA A 90 7.44 -0.17 -6.82
C ALA A 90 5.97 0.09 -6.44
N HIS A 91 5.72 0.67 -5.27
CA HIS A 91 4.38 1.06 -4.81
C HIS A 91 3.75 2.11 -5.73
N MET A 92 4.48 3.18 -6.07
CA MET A 92 3.99 4.21 -7.00
C MET A 92 3.65 3.62 -8.38
N ALA A 93 4.56 2.84 -8.97
CA ALA A 93 4.34 2.21 -10.26
C ALA A 93 3.14 1.26 -10.25
N ALA A 94 3.00 0.44 -9.21
CA ALA A 94 1.85 -0.47 -9.07
C ALA A 94 0.53 0.30 -9.02
N ASN A 95 0.45 1.41 -8.28
CA ASN A 95 -0.77 2.23 -8.22
C ASN A 95 -1.09 2.92 -9.55
N LEU A 96 -0.08 3.36 -10.32
CA LEU A 96 -0.32 3.90 -11.67
C LEU A 96 -0.92 2.85 -12.59
N VAL A 97 -0.42 1.60 -12.53
CA VAL A 97 -1.00 0.48 -13.28
C VAL A 97 -2.42 0.17 -12.83
N VAL A 98 -2.69 0.18 -11.52
CA VAL A 98 -4.05 0.00 -10.97
C VAL A 98 -5.02 1.04 -11.54
N VAL A 99 -4.66 2.32 -11.53
CA VAL A 99 -5.51 3.40 -12.06
C VAL A 99 -5.70 3.25 -13.58
N ALA A 100 -4.64 2.89 -14.32
CA ALA A 100 -4.74 2.65 -15.75
C ALA A 100 -5.70 1.49 -16.08
N LEU A 101 -5.60 0.37 -15.35
CA LEU A 101 -6.52 -0.75 -15.50
C LEU A 101 -7.96 -0.36 -15.18
N ALA A 102 -8.19 0.40 -14.11
CA ALA A 102 -9.51 0.91 -13.77
C ALA A 102 -10.09 1.81 -14.87
N LEU A 103 -9.28 2.72 -15.44
CA LEU A 103 -9.68 3.59 -16.56
C LEU A 103 -10.05 2.78 -17.81
N ILE A 104 -9.23 1.79 -18.17
CA ILE A 104 -9.53 0.88 -19.29
C ILE A 104 -10.84 0.13 -19.03
N ASN A 105 -11.07 -0.31 -17.78
CA ASN A 105 -12.27 -1.04 -17.39
C ASN A 105 -13.53 -0.15 -17.45
N VAL A 106 -13.43 1.12 -17.07
CA VAL A 106 -14.49 2.13 -17.32
C VAL A 106 -14.78 2.21 -18.82
N GLY A 107 -13.73 2.26 -19.65
CA GLY A 107 -13.84 2.28 -21.11
C GLY A 107 -14.59 1.07 -21.69
N VAL A 108 -14.25 -0.14 -21.23
CA VAL A 108 -14.92 -1.40 -21.62
C VAL A 108 -16.41 -1.40 -21.26
N ARG A 109 -16.81 -0.63 -20.24
CA ARG A 109 -18.18 -0.57 -19.70
C ARG A 109 -18.97 0.66 -20.17
N LEU A 110 -18.39 1.53 -21.01
CA LEU A 110 -18.99 2.82 -21.40
C LEU A 110 -20.35 2.67 -22.09
N SER A 111 -20.49 1.70 -22.99
CA SER A 111 -21.73 1.49 -23.75
C SER A 111 -22.78 0.71 -22.95
N ASP A 112 -22.33 -0.34 -22.28
CA ASP A 112 -23.17 -1.19 -21.44
C ASP A 112 -22.32 -1.83 -20.34
N PRO A 113 -22.50 -1.44 -19.07
CA PRO A 113 -21.81 -2.05 -17.95
C PRO A 113 -22.02 -3.55 -17.84
N ALA A 114 -23.22 -4.08 -18.14
CA ALA A 114 -23.54 -5.49 -17.98
C ALA A 114 -22.72 -6.36 -18.95
N THR A 115 -22.78 -6.06 -20.25
CA THR A 115 -21.96 -6.72 -21.27
C THR A 115 -20.46 -6.53 -20.99
N GLY A 116 -20.05 -5.34 -20.55
CA GLY A 116 -18.65 -5.04 -20.22
C GLY A 116 -18.10 -5.94 -19.11
N VAL A 117 -18.85 -6.17 -18.04
CA VAL A 117 -18.46 -7.05 -16.93
C VAL A 117 -18.33 -8.51 -17.39
N GLN A 118 -19.32 -9.02 -18.12
CA GLN A 118 -19.33 -10.40 -18.64
C GLN A 118 -18.16 -10.69 -19.59
N GLY A 119 -17.68 -9.68 -20.31
CA GLY A 119 -16.51 -9.77 -21.17
C GLY A 119 -15.18 -9.61 -20.41
N TRP A 120 -14.37 -8.63 -20.83
CA TRP A 120 -13.07 -8.38 -20.21
C TRP A 120 -13.14 -7.69 -18.85
N GLY A 121 -14.28 -7.09 -18.50
CA GLY A 121 -14.41 -6.22 -17.34
C GLY A 121 -14.11 -6.91 -16.02
N ILE A 122 -14.56 -8.16 -15.83
CA ILE A 122 -14.30 -8.92 -14.60
C ILE A 122 -12.81 -9.27 -14.42
N TRP A 123 -12.12 -9.59 -15.51
CA TRP A 123 -10.69 -9.89 -15.48
C TRP A 123 -9.87 -8.64 -15.16
N LEU A 124 -10.23 -7.50 -15.77
CA LEU A 124 -9.60 -6.22 -15.48
C LEU A 124 -9.76 -5.83 -14.00
N SER A 125 -10.96 -5.94 -13.42
CA SER A 125 -11.20 -5.68 -11.99
C SER A 125 -10.48 -6.68 -11.08
N GLY A 126 -10.38 -7.95 -11.47
CA GLY A 126 -9.67 -8.97 -10.70
C GLY A 126 -8.16 -8.73 -10.66
N ILE A 127 -7.54 -8.46 -11.82
CA ILE A 127 -6.10 -8.14 -11.91
C ILE A 127 -5.80 -6.82 -11.19
N GLN A 128 -6.63 -5.80 -11.39
CA GLN A 128 -6.55 -4.52 -10.67
C GLN A 128 -6.59 -4.75 -9.15
N THR A 129 -7.53 -5.57 -8.66
CA THR A 129 -7.67 -5.87 -7.23
C THR A 129 -6.43 -6.58 -6.69
N ALA A 130 -5.91 -7.59 -7.40
CA ALA A 130 -4.70 -8.29 -6.98
C ALA A 130 -3.48 -7.35 -6.91
N LEU A 131 -3.29 -6.50 -7.92
CA LEU A 131 -2.24 -5.48 -7.92
C LEU A 131 -2.41 -4.44 -6.82
N LEU A 132 -3.64 -4.04 -6.52
CA LEU A 132 -3.95 -3.09 -5.45
C LEU A 132 -3.63 -3.69 -4.07
N LEU A 133 -3.95 -4.95 -3.84
CA LEU A 133 -3.59 -5.65 -2.60
C LEU A 133 -2.07 -5.79 -2.46
N PHE A 134 -1.37 -6.14 -3.55
CA PHE A 134 0.09 -6.16 -3.57
C PHE A 134 0.69 -4.78 -3.29
N SER A 135 0.15 -3.73 -3.92
CA SER A 135 0.54 -2.34 -3.66
C SER A 135 0.30 -1.95 -2.19
N GLY A 136 -0.84 -2.36 -1.61
CA GLY A 136 -1.17 -2.16 -0.19
C GLY A 136 -0.15 -2.80 0.75
N TRP A 137 0.35 -4.00 0.41
CA TRP A 137 1.47 -4.62 1.13
C TRP A 137 2.72 -3.74 1.09
N LEU A 138 3.09 -3.24 -0.09
CA LEU A 138 4.25 -2.35 -0.24
C LEU A 138 4.07 -1.06 0.57
N GLY A 139 2.87 -0.49 0.60
CA GLY A 139 2.54 0.66 1.44
C GLY A 139 2.71 0.36 2.94
N GLY A 140 2.27 -0.83 3.38
CA GLY A 140 2.53 -1.31 4.74
C GLY A 140 4.01 -1.47 5.06
N GLU A 141 4.81 -1.99 4.12
CA GLU A 141 6.26 -2.09 4.28
C GLU A 141 6.89 -0.69 4.47
N LEU A 142 6.46 0.31 3.69
CA LEU A 142 6.90 1.70 3.83
C LEU A 142 6.54 2.28 5.20
N ALA A 143 5.30 2.09 5.65
CA ALA A 143 4.83 2.60 6.92
C ALA A 143 5.49 1.92 8.12
N TYR A 144 5.54 0.59 8.13
CA TYR A 144 5.93 -0.19 9.30
C TYR A 144 7.42 -0.55 9.35
N ARG A 145 8.07 -0.81 8.21
CA ARG A 145 9.50 -1.18 8.18
C ARG A 145 10.43 -0.01 7.92
N TYR A 146 10.01 0.90 7.05
CA TYR A 146 10.79 2.12 6.74
C TYR A 146 10.35 3.34 7.56
N GLY A 147 9.26 3.24 8.33
CA GLY A 147 8.78 4.29 9.23
C GLY A 147 8.28 5.54 8.51
N ILE A 148 7.84 5.43 7.27
CA ILE A 148 7.38 6.57 6.46
C ILE A 148 5.98 6.98 6.90
N GLY A 149 5.80 8.27 7.21
CA GLY A 149 4.56 8.81 7.77
C GLY A 149 4.41 8.58 9.27
N ALA A 150 5.41 8.00 9.95
CA ALA A 150 5.37 7.82 11.39
C ALA A 150 5.67 9.15 12.11
N ILE A 151 4.84 9.45 13.12
CA ILE A 151 5.07 10.59 14.02
C ILE A 151 6.29 10.25 14.88
N ARG A 152 7.29 11.13 14.90
CA ARG A 152 8.42 10.99 15.82
C ARG A 152 7.94 11.28 17.24
N ASP A 153 8.04 10.28 18.12
CA ASP A 153 7.89 10.50 19.55
C ASP A 153 9.20 11.07 20.11
N TYR A 154 9.12 12.27 20.67
CA TYR A 154 10.23 12.96 21.34
C TYR A 154 10.06 12.91 22.87
N SER A 155 9.12 12.13 23.39
CA SER A 155 8.89 12.04 24.83
C SER A 155 10.08 11.34 25.54
N PRO A 156 10.58 11.87 26.66
CA PRO A 156 11.70 11.28 27.40
C PRO A 156 11.40 9.88 27.96
N LYS A 157 10.13 9.45 27.96
CA LYS A 157 9.70 8.11 28.39
C LYS A 157 10.04 7.01 27.38
N ALA A 158 10.23 7.34 26.09
CA ALA A 158 10.62 6.36 25.08
C ALA A 158 12.08 5.89 25.26
N GLU A 159 12.98 6.77 25.70
CA GLU A 159 14.35 6.40 26.09
C GLU A 159 14.38 5.56 27.38
N GLN A 160 13.41 5.74 28.27
CA GLN A 160 13.35 5.07 29.56
C GLN A 160 13.09 3.55 29.48
N PHE A 161 12.63 3.06 28.32
CA PHE A 161 12.48 1.63 28.01
C PHE A 161 13.59 1.07 27.11
N HIS A 162 14.67 1.83 26.86
CA HIS A 162 15.92 1.25 26.36
C HIS A 162 16.50 0.37 27.49
N VAL A 163 15.98 -0.86 27.60
CA VAL A 163 16.73 -1.93 28.24
C VAL A 163 17.97 -2.09 27.37
N GLU A 164 19.11 -1.64 27.87
CA GLU A 164 20.40 -2.05 27.33
C GLU A 164 20.44 -3.57 27.43
N VAL A 165 20.15 -4.24 26.32
CA VAL A 165 20.28 -5.69 26.25
C VAL A 165 21.78 -5.96 26.21
N ASP A 166 22.39 -5.97 27.40
CA ASP A 166 23.70 -6.55 27.59
C ASP A 166 23.59 -8.01 27.12
N ARG A 167 24.20 -8.32 25.98
CA ARG A 167 24.31 -9.68 25.45
C ARG A 167 25.73 -10.17 25.67
N PRO A 168 26.13 -10.51 26.90
CA PRO A 168 27.45 -11.07 27.16
C PRO A 168 27.61 -12.49 26.59
N ASP A 169 26.54 -13.12 26.12
CA ASP A 169 26.43 -14.54 25.75
C ASP A 169 26.60 -14.85 24.24
N VAL A 170 26.58 -13.84 23.37
CA VAL A 170 26.72 -14.05 21.91
C VAL A 170 28.19 -14.23 21.51
N ALA A 171 29.13 -13.61 22.23
CA ALA A 171 30.57 -13.82 21.98
C ALA A 171 31.06 -15.21 22.44
N ALA A 172 30.51 -15.73 23.54
CA ALA A 172 30.90 -17.02 24.11
C ALA A 172 30.45 -18.24 23.28
N SER A 173 29.41 -18.08 22.46
CA SER A 173 28.87 -19.14 21.60
C SER A 173 29.62 -19.29 20.27
N TYR A 174 30.34 -18.25 19.80
CA TYR A 174 31.21 -18.35 18.63
C TYR A 174 32.56 -19.01 18.92
N GLY A 175 33.16 -18.74 20.10
CA GLY A 175 34.46 -19.33 20.48
C GLY A 175 34.43 -20.83 20.77
N ARG A 176 33.26 -21.39 21.08
CA ARG A 176 33.12 -22.82 21.43
C ARG A 176 32.95 -23.75 20.22
N ARG A 177 32.68 -23.21 19.03
CA ARG A 177 32.54 -23.99 17.78
C ARG A 177 33.79 -24.03 16.91
N SER A 178 34.79 -23.19 17.16
CA SER A 178 36.06 -23.20 16.41
C SER A 178 37.20 -23.95 17.12
N GLY A 179 36.91 -24.67 18.20
CA GLY A 179 37.87 -25.55 18.87
C GLY A 179 38.11 -26.79 18.03
N SER A 180 39.09 -26.69 17.11
CA SER A 180 39.65 -27.79 16.36
C SER A 180 40.19 -28.87 17.29
N ASP A 181 39.73 -30.10 17.10
CA ASP A 181 40.43 -31.32 17.46
C ASP A 181 41.87 -31.27 16.94
N ARG A 182 42.82 -31.11 17.86
CA ARG A 182 44.22 -31.53 17.69
C ARG A 182 44.80 -31.93 19.05
N ALA A 183 44.68 -33.22 19.35
CA ALA A 183 45.65 -34.00 20.11
C ALA A 183 45.49 -35.47 19.68
#